data_AF-A0A6A6WJI8-F1
#
_entry.id   AF-A0A6A6WJI8-F1
#
_cell.length_a   1.000
_cell.length_b   1.000
_cell.length_c   1.000
_cell.angle_alpha   90.00
_cell.angle_beta   90.00
_cell.angle_gamma   90.00
#
_symmetry.space_group_name_H-M   'P 1'
#
loop_
_entity.id
_entity.type
_entity.pdbx_description
1 polymer ?
#
loop_
_entity_poly.entity_id
_entity_poly.type
_entity_poly.pdbx_seq_one_letter_code
_entity_poly.pdbx_strand_id
1 'polypeptide(L)'
;MAPNATSSFIIRFYDPEIRAPDTKDRDLDDILEQSDQWFEACHDYVQILFPLPEESMFNYFAPTIERDTFDGFRSRPELRAEMRKAFTRMLAFYGFELHIASRAESGPHDSITTKVTEQPDNTADNQKHEKTEVVSDTKTNTNDEDITIVKAPTSARRFQNWVMRFNHNHLRITRILRSLRVLGLTKEADAFFAALESVQAERGKFSDTSLKYWRRAVEQPLWVAPDGEKIGWLQGLEDESQ
;
A
#
# COMPACT_ATOMS: atom_id res chain seq x y z
N MET A 1 16.13 -22.83 11.84
CA MET A 1 15.88 -23.26 10.44
C MET A 1 16.57 -22.25 9.55
N ALA A 2 17.35 -22.68 8.55
CA ALA A 2 17.95 -21.75 7.60
C ALA A 2 16.83 -21.05 6.82
N PRO A 3 16.92 -19.72 6.55
CA PRO A 3 15.94 -19.04 5.71
C PRO A 3 15.95 -19.71 4.33
N ASN A 4 14.76 -20.12 3.88
CA ASN A 4 14.56 -20.87 2.65
C ASN A 4 15.18 -20.10 1.46
N ALA A 5 16.25 -20.64 0.87
CA ALA A 5 16.88 -20.10 -0.34
C ALA A 5 15.98 -20.16 -1.60
N THR A 6 14.75 -20.65 -1.44
CA THR A 6 13.75 -20.91 -2.47
C THR A 6 12.69 -19.82 -2.63
N SER A 7 12.65 -18.80 -1.75
CA SER A 7 11.67 -17.71 -1.84
C SER A 7 12.12 -16.63 -2.82
N SER A 8 11.21 -16.14 -3.68
CA SER A 8 11.44 -15.01 -4.59
C SER A 8 12.13 -13.83 -3.90
N PHE A 9 12.99 -13.14 -4.66
CA PHE A 9 13.68 -11.93 -4.22
C PHE A 9 12.69 -10.89 -3.67
N ILE A 10 11.55 -10.68 -4.34
CA ILE A 10 10.56 -9.68 -3.93
C ILE A 10 10.03 -10.00 -2.52
N ILE A 11 9.72 -11.27 -2.24
CA ILE A 11 9.28 -11.69 -0.91
C ILE A 11 10.37 -11.38 0.11
N ARG A 12 11.61 -11.75 -0.16
CA ARG A 12 12.74 -11.55 0.76
C ARG A 12 13.08 -10.08 0.98
N PHE A 13 12.88 -9.23 -0.01
CA PHE A 13 13.09 -7.78 0.07
C PHE A 13 12.05 -7.14 1.01
N TYR A 14 10.80 -7.60 0.94
CA TYR A 14 9.70 -7.12 1.80
C TYR A 14 9.57 -7.84 3.14
N ASP A 15 10.27 -8.96 3.33
CA ASP A 15 10.19 -9.73 4.57
C ASP A 15 10.89 -8.96 5.71
N PRO A 16 10.18 -8.63 6.80
CA PRO A 16 10.71 -7.77 7.85
C PRO A 16 11.86 -8.42 8.63
N GLU A 17 12.00 -9.75 8.60
CA GLU A 17 13.10 -10.47 9.25
C GLU A 17 14.32 -10.62 8.32
N ILE A 18 14.10 -10.67 7.00
CA ILE A 18 15.15 -10.95 6.02
C ILE A 18 15.78 -9.66 5.48
N ARG A 19 14.98 -8.66 5.11
CA ARG A 19 15.44 -7.38 4.53
C ARG A 19 16.50 -7.55 3.44
N ALA A 20 16.24 -8.44 2.47
CA ALA A 20 17.22 -8.73 1.44
C ALA A 20 17.53 -7.47 0.60
N PRO A 21 18.81 -7.10 0.41
CA PRO A 21 19.15 -5.92 -0.36
C PRO A 21 19.00 -6.17 -1.87
N ASP A 22 18.71 -5.10 -2.61
CA ASP A 22 18.71 -5.12 -4.07
C ASP A 22 20.13 -5.22 -4.66
N THR A 23 20.24 -5.21 -5.99
CA THR A 23 21.54 -5.30 -6.69
C THR A 23 22.48 -4.12 -6.43
N LYS A 24 22.00 -3.05 -5.78
CA LYS A 24 22.77 -1.87 -5.39
C LYS A 24 23.03 -1.82 -3.89
N ASP A 25 22.81 -2.94 -3.20
CA ASP A 25 23.04 -3.09 -1.75
C ASP A 25 22.14 -2.17 -0.92
N ARG A 26 20.88 -1.96 -1.37
CA ARG A 26 19.86 -1.20 -0.65
C ARG A 26 18.74 -2.11 -0.20
N ASP A 27 18.39 -2.08 1.07
CA ASP A 27 17.16 -2.72 1.54
C ASP A 27 15.93 -1.79 1.40
N LEU A 28 14.78 -2.24 1.90
CA LEU A 28 13.56 -1.44 1.88
C LEU A 28 13.72 -0.13 2.67
N ASP A 29 14.26 -0.20 3.88
CA ASP A 29 14.33 0.97 4.77
C ASP A 29 15.32 2.00 4.22
N ASP A 30 16.47 1.55 3.69
CA ASP A 30 17.45 2.38 2.99
C ASP A 30 16.80 3.22 1.88
N ILE A 31 15.92 2.61 1.08
CA ILE A 31 15.21 3.30 -0.01
C ILE A 31 14.17 4.27 0.56
N LEU A 32 13.40 3.88 1.59
CA LEU A 32 12.35 4.72 2.14
C LEU A 32 12.89 5.98 2.83
N GLU A 33 14.09 5.90 3.41
CA GLU A 33 14.78 7.02 4.05
C GLU A 33 15.37 8.04 3.05
N GLN A 34 15.39 7.73 1.75
CA GLN A 34 15.90 8.67 0.75
C GLN A 34 15.08 9.96 0.64
N SER A 35 15.76 11.04 0.26
CA SER A 35 15.14 12.37 0.13
C SER A 35 14.23 12.46 -1.11
N ASP A 36 13.29 13.40 -1.11
CA ASP A 36 12.43 13.62 -2.30
C ASP A 36 13.22 14.06 -3.54
N GLN A 37 14.37 14.73 -3.35
CA GLN A 37 15.25 15.07 -4.48
C GLN A 37 15.80 13.80 -5.14
N TRP A 38 16.10 12.79 -4.32
CA TRP A 38 16.54 11.49 -4.80
C TRP A 38 15.39 10.73 -5.49
N PHE A 39 14.18 10.73 -4.92
CA PHE A 39 12.99 10.13 -5.55
C PHE A 39 12.63 10.80 -6.89
N GLU A 40 12.91 12.10 -7.05
CA GLU A 40 12.73 12.79 -8.32
C GLU A 40 13.83 12.40 -9.32
N ALA A 41 15.11 12.45 -8.91
CA ALA A 41 16.27 12.26 -9.79
C ALA A 41 16.59 10.79 -10.13
N CYS A 42 16.29 9.86 -9.24
CA CYS A 42 16.56 8.44 -9.39
C CYS A 42 15.29 7.70 -9.79
N HIS A 43 15.37 6.74 -10.70
CA HIS A 43 14.18 6.14 -11.33
C HIS A 43 14.08 4.62 -11.11
N ASP A 44 15.15 3.97 -10.66
CA ASP A 44 15.25 2.51 -10.56
C ASP A 44 14.49 1.95 -9.35
N TYR A 45 14.44 2.72 -8.25
CA TYR A 45 13.79 2.33 -7.01
C TYR A 45 12.34 1.89 -7.22
N VAL A 46 11.62 2.57 -8.12
CA VAL A 46 10.18 2.33 -8.31
C VAL A 46 9.94 0.93 -8.85
N GLN A 47 10.93 0.38 -9.55
CA GLN A 47 10.83 -0.97 -10.10
C GLN A 47 11.07 -2.06 -9.06
N ILE A 48 11.82 -1.72 -8.01
CA ILE A 48 12.03 -2.58 -6.84
C ILE A 48 10.83 -2.48 -5.88
N LEU A 49 10.39 -1.25 -5.55
CA LEU A 49 9.28 -1.02 -4.62
C LEU A 49 7.90 -1.41 -5.20
N PHE A 50 7.74 -1.31 -6.51
CA PHE A 50 6.46 -1.60 -7.18
C PHE A 50 6.74 -2.50 -8.38
N PRO A 51 7.09 -3.78 -8.12
CA PRO A 51 7.34 -4.75 -9.18
C PRO A 51 6.04 -5.03 -9.94
N LEU A 52 6.19 -5.51 -11.16
CA LEU A 52 5.08 -5.80 -12.07
C LEU A 52 5.16 -7.25 -12.54
N PRO A 53 4.04 -7.90 -12.88
CA PRO A 53 4.07 -9.19 -13.55
C PRO A 53 4.49 -9.06 -15.03
N GLU A 54 4.39 -7.85 -15.59
CA GLU A 54 4.88 -7.51 -16.91
C GLU A 54 6.41 -7.25 -16.88
N GLU A 55 7.14 -7.80 -17.85
CA GLU A 55 8.57 -7.54 -17.96
C GLU A 55 8.84 -6.06 -18.26
N SER A 56 9.92 -5.54 -17.68
CA SER A 56 10.29 -4.14 -17.88
C SER A 56 11.06 -3.96 -19.19
N MET A 57 10.42 -3.32 -20.18
CA MET A 57 11.01 -2.97 -21.48
C MET A 57 12.31 -2.15 -21.41
N PHE A 58 12.58 -1.48 -20.28
CA PHE A 58 13.72 -0.59 -20.09
C PHE A 58 14.78 -1.11 -19.12
N ASN A 59 14.43 -2.09 -18.28
CA ASN A 59 15.33 -2.63 -17.25
C ASN A 59 15.05 -4.11 -17.06
N TYR A 60 15.87 -4.95 -17.68
CA TYR A 60 15.78 -6.41 -17.59
C TYR A 60 16.17 -6.98 -16.22
N PHE A 61 16.76 -6.17 -15.33
CA PHE A 61 17.06 -6.58 -13.96
C PHE A 61 15.95 -6.23 -12.97
N ALA A 62 14.89 -5.56 -13.43
CA ALA A 62 13.75 -5.29 -12.57
C ALA A 62 13.09 -6.62 -12.17
N PRO A 63 12.85 -6.86 -10.88
CA PRO A 63 12.21 -8.09 -10.45
C PRO A 63 10.77 -8.13 -10.98
N THR A 64 10.40 -9.28 -11.53
CA THR A 64 9.07 -9.53 -12.08
C THR A 64 8.25 -10.32 -11.07
N ILE A 65 6.97 -9.98 -10.94
CA ILE A 65 6.07 -10.74 -10.07
C ILE A 65 5.80 -12.09 -10.74
N GLU A 66 6.14 -13.16 -10.03
CA GLU A 66 5.79 -14.53 -10.40
C GLU A 66 4.70 -15.07 -9.47
N ARG A 67 4.25 -16.31 -9.74
CA ARG A 67 3.16 -16.96 -9.00
C ARG A 67 3.44 -17.04 -7.50
N ASP A 68 4.66 -17.39 -7.12
CA ASP A 68 5.06 -17.50 -5.72
C ASP A 68 4.95 -16.16 -4.97
N THR A 69 5.31 -15.07 -5.62
CA THR A 69 5.26 -13.70 -5.11
C THR A 69 3.81 -13.24 -5.01
N PHE A 70 3.00 -13.52 -6.03
CA PHE A 70 1.57 -13.22 -6.04
C PHE A 70 0.83 -13.91 -4.88
N ASP A 71 1.05 -15.22 -4.70
CA ASP A 71 0.43 -16.00 -3.63
C ASP A 71 0.99 -15.60 -2.27
N GLY A 72 2.31 -15.37 -2.18
CA GLY A 72 2.99 -14.94 -0.97
C GLY A 72 2.43 -13.62 -0.46
N PHE A 73 2.35 -12.60 -1.30
CA PHE A 73 1.78 -11.30 -0.91
C PHE A 73 0.31 -11.39 -0.53
N ARG A 74 -0.50 -12.26 -1.15
CA ARG A 74 -1.93 -12.41 -0.78
C ARG A 74 -2.14 -13.20 0.50
N SER A 75 -1.27 -14.15 0.81
CA SER A 75 -1.38 -14.96 2.05
C SER A 75 -0.69 -14.32 3.26
N ARG A 76 0.27 -13.40 3.06
CA ARG A 76 1.10 -12.82 4.12
C ARG A 76 0.81 -11.33 4.36
N PRO A 77 0.00 -10.96 5.37
CA PRO A 77 -0.36 -9.57 5.63
C PRO A 77 0.83 -8.68 6.00
N GLU A 78 1.89 -9.25 6.57
CA GLU A 78 3.12 -8.53 6.91
C GLU A 78 3.86 -7.98 5.68
N LEU A 79 3.88 -8.72 4.56
CA LEU A 79 4.47 -8.22 3.30
C LEU A 79 3.67 -7.04 2.75
N ARG A 80 2.34 -7.12 2.82
CA ARG A 80 1.46 -6.01 2.41
C ARG A 80 1.62 -4.80 3.32
N ALA A 81 1.85 -5.00 4.63
CA ALA A 81 2.12 -3.92 5.56
C ALA A 81 3.42 -3.17 5.21
N GLU A 82 4.49 -3.89 4.85
CA GLU A 82 5.74 -3.27 4.39
C GLU A 82 5.58 -2.56 3.03
N MET A 83 4.84 -3.14 2.08
CA MET A 83 4.50 -2.45 0.83
C MET A 83 3.65 -1.19 1.07
N ARG A 84 2.78 -1.19 2.08
CA ARG A 84 2.01 -0.01 2.48
C ARG A 84 2.90 1.10 3.02
N LYS A 85 4.02 0.80 3.69
CA LYS A 85 5.03 1.81 4.06
C LYS A 85 5.65 2.44 2.80
N ALA A 86 6.05 1.63 1.82
CA ALA A 86 6.55 2.12 0.54
C ALA A 86 5.54 3.00 -0.19
N PHE A 87 4.28 2.58 -0.21
CA PHE A 87 3.19 3.35 -0.79
C PHE A 87 2.94 4.67 -0.05
N THR A 88 2.93 4.66 1.28
CA THR A 88 2.78 5.86 2.12
C THR A 88 3.91 6.85 1.85
N ARG A 89 5.15 6.37 1.69
CA ARG A 89 6.31 7.20 1.31
C ARG A 89 6.12 7.86 -0.05
N MET A 90 5.56 7.15 -1.02
CA MET A 90 5.24 7.69 -2.34
C MET A 90 4.06 8.67 -2.32
N LEU A 91 3.04 8.43 -1.50
CA LEU A 91 1.94 9.39 -1.30
C LEU A 91 2.49 10.72 -0.76
N ALA A 92 3.34 10.68 0.27
CA ALA A 92 3.97 11.89 0.82
C ALA A 92 4.80 12.64 -0.24
N PHE A 93 5.53 11.91 -1.09
CA PHE A 93 6.26 12.48 -2.23
C PHE A 93 5.32 13.18 -3.22
N TYR A 94 4.16 12.59 -3.53
CA TYR A 94 3.16 13.18 -4.41
C TYR A 94 2.30 14.26 -3.76
N GLY A 95 2.36 14.44 -2.43
CA GLY A 95 1.57 15.43 -1.69
C GLY A 95 0.23 14.92 -1.19
N PHE A 96 0.15 13.63 -0.88
CA PHE A 96 -1.00 12.97 -0.30
C PHE A 96 -0.66 12.31 1.05
N GLU A 97 -1.70 11.97 1.81
CA GLU A 97 -1.64 11.24 3.07
C GLU A 97 -2.62 10.06 3.04
N LEU A 98 -2.21 8.93 3.61
CA LEU A 98 -3.03 7.72 3.74
C LEU A 98 -3.74 7.72 5.09
N HIS A 99 -5.05 7.56 5.06
CA HIS A 99 -5.89 7.47 6.25
C HIS A 99 -6.56 6.10 6.30
N ILE A 100 -6.40 5.41 7.43
CA ILE A 100 -6.97 4.09 7.68
C ILE A 100 -7.92 4.23 8.87
N ALA A 101 -9.21 4.03 8.65
CA ALA A 101 -10.19 3.96 9.71
C ALA A 101 -10.60 2.52 9.94
N SER A 102 -10.62 2.07 11.21
CA SER A 102 -11.29 0.81 11.55
C SER A 102 -12.78 1.10 11.72
N ARG A 103 -13.63 0.21 11.19
CA ARG A 103 -15.09 0.32 11.36
C ARG A 103 -15.55 0.22 12.83
N ALA A 104 -14.65 -0.06 13.77
CA ALA A 104 -14.97 -0.40 15.15
C ALA A 104 -15.40 0.78 16.05
N GLU A 105 -15.30 2.03 15.61
CA GLU A 105 -15.61 3.20 16.45
C GLU A 105 -16.59 4.21 15.81
N SER A 106 -17.69 3.72 15.22
CA SER A 106 -18.87 4.55 14.96
C SER A 106 -20.07 4.08 15.80
N GLY A 107 -19.93 4.21 17.12
CA GLY A 107 -21.08 4.17 18.03
C GLY A 107 -21.87 5.49 17.96
N PRO A 108 -23.20 5.50 18.17
CA PRO A 108 -24.00 6.71 18.13
C PRO A 108 -23.55 7.71 19.19
N HIS A 109 -23.41 8.96 18.74
CA HIS A 109 -22.97 10.11 19.51
C HIS A 109 -24.08 10.58 20.46
N ASP A 110 -24.20 9.98 21.65
CA ASP A 110 -25.04 10.54 22.71
C ASP A 110 -24.29 11.62 23.47
N SER A 111 -24.79 12.84 23.32
CA SER A 111 -24.38 14.02 24.09
C SER A 111 -24.97 13.92 25.49
N ILE A 112 -24.17 14.09 26.56
CA ILE A 112 -24.64 14.66 27.84
C ILE A 112 -23.47 15.39 28.52
N THR A 113 -23.79 16.60 28.99
CA THR A 113 -22.95 17.60 29.65
C THR A 113 -23.00 17.45 31.18
N THR A 114 -21.85 17.73 31.82
CA THR A 114 -21.62 18.26 33.20
C THR A 114 -21.89 17.44 34.48
N LYS A 115 -20.75 17.19 35.18
CA LYS A 115 -20.36 17.54 36.58
C LYS A 115 -21.08 16.94 37.82
N VAL A 116 -20.26 16.17 38.56
CA VAL A 116 -19.95 16.16 40.03
C VAL A 116 -21.10 15.85 41.01
N THR A 117 -20.92 14.86 41.90
CA THR A 117 -20.92 14.96 43.39
C THR A 117 -20.43 13.64 44.03
N GLU A 118 -19.97 13.76 45.27
CA GLU A 118 -19.05 12.97 46.09
C GLU A 118 -19.48 11.57 46.59
N GLN A 119 -18.46 10.83 47.03
CA GLN A 119 -18.42 9.62 47.88
C GLN A 119 -18.94 9.89 49.32
N PRO A 120 -19.24 8.90 50.21
CA PRO A 120 -18.23 7.93 50.71
C PRO A 120 -18.70 6.53 51.20
N ASP A 121 -17.69 5.65 51.40
CA ASP A 121 -17.53 4.51 52.35
C ASP A 121 -18.58 3.35 52.38
N ASN A 122 -18.27 2.06 52.56
CA ASN A 122 -17.25 1.43 53.42
C ASN A 122 -17.11 -0.11 53.17
N THR A 123 -15.95 -0.68 53.55
CA THR A 123 -15.65 -2.06 54.06
C THR A 123 -15.58 -3.35 53.19
N ALA A 124 -14.38 -3.97 53.21
CA ALA A 124 -13.92 -5.39 53.34
C ALA A 124 -14.82 -6.58 52.86
N ASP A 125 -14.36 -7.69 52.30
CA ASP A 125 -13.25 -8.60 52.65
C ASP A 125 -12.98 -9.66 51.53
N ASN A 126 -11.75 -10.18 51.54
CA ASN A 126 -11.23 -11.50 51.15
C ASN A 126 -11.36 -12.18 49.76
N GLN A 127 -10.16 -12.62 49.33
CA GLN A 127 -9.75 -13.95 48.84
C GLN A 127 -9.74 -14.30 47.33
N LYS A 128 -8.49 -14.51 46.87
CA LYS A 128 -7.92 -15.62 46.08
C LYS A 128 -8.75 -16.20 44.93
N HIS A 129 -8.09 -16.25 43.77
CA HIS A 129 -7.98 -17.27 42.70
C HIS A 129 -7.65 -16.45 41.42
N GLU A 130 -6.95 -16.86 40.40
CA GLU A 130 -6.13 -18.01 40.03
C GLU A 130 -5.55 -17.57 38.67
N LYS A 131 -4.27 -17.83 38.45
CA LYS A 131 -3.54 -17.36 37.27
C LYS A 131 -3.96 -18.21 36.07
N THR A 132 -4.88 -17.71 35.25
CA THR A 132 -5.22 -18.34 33.96
C THR A 132 -4.73 -17.45 32.83
N GLU A 133 -3.68 -17.92 32.16
CA GLU A 133 -3.15 -17.36 30.93
C GLU A 133 -4.24 -17.36 29.86
N VAL A 134 -4.70 -16.15 29.51
CA VAL A 134 -5.55 -15.94 28.34
C VAL A 134 -4.63 -15.88 27.13
N VAL A 135 -4.44 -17.01 26.47
CA VAL A 135 -3.92 -17.05 25.10
C VAL A 135 -5.03 -16.47 24.21
N SER A 136 -4.94 -15.17 23.93
CA SER A 136 -5.81 -14.51 22.97
C SER A 136 -5.21 -14.69 21.58
N ASP A 137 -5.64 -15.78 20.92
CA ASP A 137 -5.53 -15.93 19.48
C ASP A 137 -6.34 -14.82 18.81
N THR A 138 -5.72 -13.66 18.62
CA THR A 138 -6.34 -12.55 17.91
C THR A 138 -6.14 -12.80 16.42
N LYS A 139 -7.06 -13.58 15.84
CA LYS A 139 -7.31 -13.56 14.40
C LYS A 139 -7.86 -12.19 14.04
N THR A 140 -7.00 -11.23 13.77
CA THR A 140 -7.41 -9.94 13.24
C THR A 140 -7.88 -10.14 11.80
N ASN A 141 -9.19 -10.12 11.60
CA ASN A 141 -9.81 -10.08 10.27
C ASN A 141 -9.37 -8.77 9.58
N THR A 142 -8.41 -8.85 8.68
CA THR A 142 -7.74 -7.71 8.02
C THR A 142 -8.56 -7.03 6.92
N ASN A 143 -9.87 -7.31 6.82
CA ASN A 143 -10.69 -6.88 5.68
C ASN A 143 -11.65 -5.70 5.96
N ASP A 144 -11.71 -5.18 7.19
CA ASP A 144 -12.66 -4.11 7.57
C ASP A 144 -12.00 -2.74 7.85
N GLU A 145 -10.89 -2.49 7.15
CA GLU A 145 -10.28 -1.16 7.10
C GLU A 145 -10.91 -0.34 5.97
N ASP A 146 -11.31 0.88 6.29
CA ASP A 146 -11.70 1.90 5.33
C ASP A 146 -10.47 2.73 4.96
N ILE A 147 -10.08 2.68 3.69
CA ILE A 147 -8.86 3.31 3.18
C ILE A 147 -9.25 4.56 2.40
N THR A 148 -8.74 5.70 2.85
CA THR A 148 -8.93 6.98 2.15
C THR A 148 -7.60 7.67 1.93
N ILE A 149 -7.49 8.40 0.82
CA ILE A 149 -6.31 9.19 0.49
C ILE A 149 -6.72 10.65 0.34
N VAL A 150 -6.09 11.51 1.13
CA VAL A 150 -6.39 12.93 1.19
C VAL A 150 -5.17 13.75 0.77
N LYS A 151 -5.40 15.00 0.36
CA LYS A 151 -4.30 15.93 0.03
C LYS A 151 -3.58 16.32 1.32
N ALA A 152 -2.26 16.16 1.33
CA ALA A 152 -1.43 16.61 2.43
C ALA A 152 -1.40 18.15 2.49
N PRO A 153 -1.06 18.78 3.64
CA PRO A 153 -0.80 20.21 3.72
C PRO A 153 0.28 20.69 2.74
N THR A 154 1.21 19.78 2.36
CA THR A 154 2.29 20.07 1.41
C THR A 154 1.87 19.96 -0.07
N SER A 155 0.63 19.54 -0.36
CA SER A 155 0.12 19.26 -1.71
C SER A 155 0.36 20.38 -2.71
N ALA A 156 0.12 21.64 -2.32
CA ALA A 156 0.33 22.80 -3.19
C ALA A 156 1.77 22.93 -3.73
N ARG A 157 2.76 22.54 -2.92
CA ARG A 157 4.17 22.49 -3.34
C ARG A 157 4.46 21.23 -4.15
N ARG A 158 4.02 20.06 -3.66
CA ARG A 158 4.34 18.75 -4.28
C ARG A 158 3.72 18.59 -5.68
N PHE A 159 2.50 19.10 -5.87
CA PHE A 159 1.81 19.02 -7.15
C PHE A 159 2.54 19.74 -8.27
N GLN A 160 3.40 20.73 -7.97
CA GLN A 160 4.19 21.42 -8.98
C GLN A 160 5.18 20.50 -9.71
N ASN A 161 5.57 19.39 -9.08
CA ASN A 161 6.55 18.46 -9.64
C ASN A 161 5.94 17.46 -10.62
N TRP A 162 4.63 17.20 -10.55
CA TRP A 162 4.02 16.10 -11.32
C TRP A 162 2.60 16.35 -11.87
N VAL A 163 1.87 17.36 -11.36
CA VAL A 163 0.53 17.74 -11.83
C VAL A 163 0.62 18.68 -13.03
N MET A 164 1.17 18.13 -14.11
CA MET A 164 1.31 18.77 -15.41
C MET A 164 1.24 17.73 -16.51
N ARG A 165 1.04 18.17 -17.76
CA ARG A 165 1.03 17.27 -18.92
C ARG A 165 2.44 16.69 -19.14
N PHE A 166 2.51 15.45 -19.60
CA PHE A 166 3.75 14.78 -20.02
C PHE A 166 4.83 14.72 -18.92
N ASN A 167 4.45 14.32 -17.70
CA ASN A 167 5.39 14.12 -16.62
C ASN A 167 5.76 12.64 -16.47
N HIS A 168 7.05 12.35 -16.25
CA HIS A 168 7.55 10.98 -16.11
C HIS A 168 6.94 10.25 -14.89
N ASN A 169 6.53 10.96 -13.85
CA ASN A 169 5.84 10.39 -12.70
C ASN A 169 4.49 9.75 -13.08
N HIS A 170 3.89 10.10 -14.23
CA HIS A 170 2.64 9.47 -14.65
C HIS A 170 2.81 7.98 -14.95
N LEU A 171 3.98 7.57 -15.47
CA LEU A 171 4.31 6.15 -15.67
C LEU A 171 4.59 5.45 -14.35
N ARG A 172 5.23 6.14 -13.40
CA ARG A 172 5.45 5.63 -12.03
C ARG A 172 4.13 5.39 -11.31
N ILE A 173 3.18 6.32 -11.43
CA ILE A 173 1.83 6.20 -10.88
C ILE A 173 1.11 4.99 -11.48
N THR A 174 1.16 4.78 -12.81
CA THR A 174 0.59 3.58 -13.44
C THR A 174 1.17 2.30 -12.84
N ARG A 175 2.51 2.24 -12.67
CA ARG A 175 3.20 1.10 -12.05
C ARG A 175 2.77 0.87 -10.61
N ILE A 176 2.68 1.94 -9.80
CA ILE A 176 2.25 1.86 -8.40
C ILE A 176 0.84 1.29 -8.31
N LEU A 177 -0.12 1.87 -9.04
CA LEU A 177 -1.52 1.41 -9.06
C LEU A 177 -1.61 -0.07 -9.44
N ARG A 178 -0.91 -0.45 -10.52
CA ARG A 178 -0.90 -1.82 -11.02
C ARG A 178 -0.29 -2.79 -10.00
N SER A 179 0.86 -2.46 -9.43
CA SER A 179 1.58 -3.30 -8.47
C SER A 179 0.77 -3.53 -7.20
N LEU A 180 0.18 -2.46 -6.63
CA LEU A 180 -0.68 -2.54 -5.45
C LEU A 180 -1.83 -3.53 -5.68
N ARG A 181 -2.54 -3.37 -6.80
CA ARG A 181 -3.67 -4.26 -7.13
C ARG A 181 -3.21 -5.70 -7.40
N VAL A 182 -2.11 -5.88 -8.13
CA VAL A 182 -1.54 -7.22 -8.38
C VAL A 182 -1.08 -7.88 -7.09
N LEU A 183 -0.64 -7.16 -6.06
CA LEU A 183 -0.15 -7.76 -4.80
C LEU A 183 -1.19 -7.77 -3.66
N GLY A 184 -2.46 -7.49 -3.97
CA GLY A 184 -3.58 -7.64 -3.01
C GLY A 184 -3.86 -6.40 -2.15
N LEU A 185 -3.36 -5.22 -2.53
CA LEU A 185 -3.70 -3.92 -1.94
C LEU A 185 -4.70 -3.16 -2.84
N THR A 186 -5.81 -3.82 -3.18
CA THR A 186 -6.81 -3.27 -4.11
C THR A 186 -7.45 -2.00 -3.57
N LYS A 187 -7.80 -1.96 -2.27
CA LYS A 187 -8.42 -0.77 -1.63
C LYS A 187 -7.50 0.45 -1.70
N GLU A 188 -6.20 0.27 -1.49
CA GLU A 188 -5.19 1.33 -1.62
C GLU A 188 -5.07 1.83 -3.06
N ALA A 189 -5.08 0.91 -4.05
CA ALA A 189 -5.04 1.28 -5.46
C ALA A 189 -6.29 2.10 -5.87
N ASP A 190 -7.47 1.67 -5.44
CA ASP A 190 -8.75 2.35 -5.70
C ASP A 190 -8.78 3.73 -5.06
N ALA A 191 -8.41 3.84 -3.77
CA ALA A 191 -8.36 5.11 -3.06
C ALA A 191 -7.36 6.08 -3.72
N PHE A 192 -6.24 5.58 -4.24
CA PHE A 192 -5.25 6.43 -4.88
C PHE A 192 -5.77 6.95 -6.21
N PHE A 193 -6.38 6.08 -7.01
CA PHE A 193 -6.97 6.47 -8.27
C PHE A 193 -8.09 7.50 -8.08
N ALA A 194 -8.96 7.33 -7.09
CA ALA A 194 -9.97 8.32 -6.73
C ALA A 194 -9.36 9.68 -6.36
N ALA A 195 -8.25 9.70 -5.62
CA ALA A 195 -7.53 10.93 -5.29
C ALA A 195 -6.93 11.61 -6.55
N LEU A 196 -6.41 10.82 -7.50
CA LEU A 196 -5.92 11.33 -8.79
C LEU A 196 -7.06 11.94 -9.63
N GLU A 197 -8.22 11.29 -9.68
CA GLU A 197 -9.41 11.82 -10.37
C GLU A 197 -9.89 13.13 -9.73
N SER A 198 -9.87 13.23 -8.39
CA SER A 198 -10.16 14.48 -7.67
C SER A 198 -9.20 15.62 -8.06
N VAL A 199 -7.89 15.34 -8.16
CA VAL A 199 -6.90 16.33 -8.63
C VAL A 199 -7.18 16.74 -10.08
N GLN A 200 -7.54 15.79 -10.94
CA GLN A 200 -7.89 16.10 -12.33
C GLN A 200 -9.10 17.01 -12.43
N ALA A 201 -10.16 16.72 -11.66
CA ALA A 201 -11.37 17.53 -11.64
C ALA A 201 -11.09 18.97 -11.18
N GLU A 202 -10.18 19.16 -10.21
CA GLU A 202 -9.79 20.49 -9.71
C GLU A 202 -8.88 21.25 -10.69
N ARG A 203 -7.90 20.56 -11.31
CA ARG A 203 -6.77 21.22 -11.98
C ARG A 203 -6.78 21.10 -13.50
N GLY A 204 -7.39 20.05 -14.06
CA GLY A 204 -7.46 19.79 -15.50
C GLY A 204 -6.09 19.66 -16.19
N LYS A 205 -5.09 19.07 -15.51
CA LYS A 205 -3.68 19.07 -15.97
C LYS A 205 -3.19 17.75 -16.56
N PHE A 206 -3.87 16.64 -16.31
CA PHE A 206 -3.46 15.36 -16.85
C PHE A 206 -3.96 15.18 -18.29
N SER A 207 -3.22 14.37 -19.06
CA SER A 207 -3.66 13.98 -20.40
C SER A 207 -4.68 12.85 -20.32
N ASP A 208 -5.57 12.75 -21.32
CA ASP A 208 -6.51 11.64 -21.44
C ASP A 208 -5.79 10.28 -21.50
N THR A 209 -4.59 10.27 -22.09
CA THR A 209 -3.72 9.09 -22.11
C THR A 209 -3.33 8.67 -20.71
N SER A 210 -2.81 9.58 -19.87
CA SER A 210 -2.42 9.26 -18.49
C SER A 210 -3.61 8.69 -17.69
N LEU A 211 -4.76 9.36 -17.77
CA LEU A 211 -5.99 8.93 -17.09
C LEU A 211 -6.46 7.55 -17.57
N LYS A 212 -6.39 7.28 -18.88
CA LYS A 212 -6.71 5.97 -19.45
C LYS A 212 -5.80 4.87 -18.91
N TYR A 213 -4.50 5.11 -18.80
CA TYR A 213 -3.56 4.11 -18.26
C TYR A 213 -3.78 3.86 -16.77
N TRP A 214 -4.01 4.92 -15.98
CA TRP A 214 -4.32 4.78 -14.56
C TRP A 214 -5.62 4.00 -14.33
N ARG A 215 -6.67 4.34 -15.09
CA ARG A 215 -7.94 3.60 -15.05
C ARG A 215 -7.73 2.12 -15.39
N ARG A 216 -7.00 1.82 -16.47
CA ARG A 216 -6.74 0.44 -16.85
C ARG A 216 -5.95 -0.34 -15.80
N ALA A 217 -4.99 0.28 -15.12
CA ALA A 217 -4.24 -0.36 -14.04
C ALA A 217 -5.14 -0.83 -12.89
N VAL A 218 -6.21 -0.08 -12.62
CA VAL A 218 -7.16 -0.36 -11.54
C VAL A 218 -8.32 -1.25 -11.99
N GLU A 219 -8.83 -1.10 -13.21
CA GLU A 219 -10.09 -1.73 -13.61
C GLU A 219 -9.94 -2.94 -14.55
N GLN A 220 -8.84 -3.09 -15.30
CA GLN A 220 -8.68 -4.22 -16.22
C GLN A 220 -8.52 -5.53 -15.46
N PRO A 221 -8.97 -6.69 -15.99
CA PRO A 221 -8.68 -7.97 -15.36
C PRO A 221 -7.18 -8.14 -15.06
N LEU A 222 -6.82 -8.85 -13.98
CA LEU A 222 -5.42 -8.95 -13.55
C LEU A 222 -4.49 -9.54 -14.61
N TRP A 223 -5.00 -10.35 -15.53
CA TRP A 223 -4.24 -10.94 -16.63
C TRP A 223 -4.08 -10.03 -17.85
N VAL A 224 -4.59 -8.79 -17.80
CA VAL A 224 -4.43 -7.78 -18.86
C VAL A 224 -3.68 -6.57 -18.30
N ALA A 225 -2.49 -6.31 -18.84
CA ALA A 225 -1.69 -5.15 -18.50
C ALA A 225 -2.33 -3.83 -19.00
N PRO A 226 -1.96 -2.67 -18.44
CA PRO A 226 -2.53 -1.38 -18.86
C PRO A 226 -2.34 -1.01 -20.34
N ASP A 227 -1.28 -1.52 -20.97
CA ASP A 227 -1.04 -1.36 -22.41
C ASP A 227 -1.78 -2.39 -23.28
N GLY A 228 -2.30 -3.46 -22.69
CA GLY A 228 -3.02 -4.54 -23.33
C GLY A 228 -2.24 -5.86 -23.46
N GLU A 229 -1.00 -5.93 -22.96
CA GLU A 229 -0.27 -7.20 -22.87
C GLU A 229 -1.06 -8.22 -22.03
N LYS A 230 -1.05 -9.50 -22.45
CA LYS A 230 -1.74 -10.58 -21.74
C LYS A 230 -0.74 -11.38 -20.91
N ILE A 231 -0.97 -11.44 -19.61
CA ILE A 231 -0.17 -12.20 -18.66
C ILE A 231 -0.89 -13.52 -18.38
N GLY A 232 -0.56 -14.55 -19.16
CA GLY A 232 -1.32 -15.80 -19.21
C GLY A 232 -1.44 -16.52 -17.86
N TRP A 233 -0.39 -16.49 -17.03
CA TRP A 233 -0.40 -17.17 -15.73
C TRP A 233 -1.31 -16.51 -14.68
N LEU A 234 -1.72 -15.25 -14.90
CA LEU A 234 -2.68 -14.54 -14.04
C LEU A 234 -4.15 -14.83 -14.42
N GLN A 235 -4.39 -15.50 -15.55
CA GLN A 235 -5.74 -15.73 -16.03
C GLN A 235 -6.49 -16.67 -15.08
N GLY A 236 -7.66 -16.25 -14.60
CA GLY A 236 -8.51 -17.03 -13.69
C GLY A 236 -8.21 -16.87 -12.20
N LEU A 237 -7.17 -16.12 -11.81
CA LEU A 237 -6.79 -15.94 -10.39
C LEU A 237 -7.52 -14.80 -9.68
N GLU A 238 -8.24 -13.99 -10.45
CA GLU A 238 -8.94 -12.82 -9.96
C GLU A 238 -10.21 -13.19 -9.17
N ASP A 239 -10.87 -14.28 -9.57
CA ASP A 239 -12.11 -14.77 -8.96
C ASP A 239 -11.88 -15.54 -7.64
N GLU A 240 -10.64 -15.99 -7.38
CA GLU A 240 -10.28 -16.77 -6.18
C GLU A 240 -9.93 -15.88 -4.97
N SER A 241 -9.80 -14.56 -5.16
CA SER A 241 -9.22 -13.62 -4.18
C SER A 241 -10.23 -12.63 -3.57
N GLN A 242 -11.52 -12.74 -3.89
CA GLN A 242 -12.60 -11.84 -3.43
C GLN A 242 -13.29 -12.37 -2.16
#